data_AF-A0A7Y9L6I8-F1
#
_entry.id   AF-A0A7Y9L6I8-F1
#
_cell.length_a   1.000
_cell.length_b   1.000
_cell.length_c   1.000
_cell.angle_alpha   90.00
_cell.angle_beta   90.00
_cell.angle_gamma   90.00
#
_symmetry.space_group_name_H-M   'P 1'
#
loop_
_entity.id
_entity.type
_entity.pdbx_description
1 polymer ?
#
loop_
_entity_poly.entity_id
_entity_poly.type
_entity_poly.pdbx_seq_one_letter_code
_entity_poly.pdbx_strand_id
1 'polypeptide(L)'
;MKKILLLFLLSFFLVDAWAQVGTDSAAYQAQRAKINGMLAVRKQKFGQYDQSLSQHTGIFGLQTKKDIRHSNDILMDIVKTDNDIFVQTKILLDYRTFEQNQAQTHAVEVDSNATGYMATINKLRAENDKLKHDAEVCEGQQKKASTRALAIVIALIVALLFLLRAKYVKKD
;
A
#
# COMPACT_ATOMS: atom_id res chain seq x y z
N MET A 1 -6.76 -38.22 2.59
CA MET A 1 -6.60 -37.67 1.22
C MET A 1 -6.99 -36.19 1.10
N LYS A 2 -8.17 -35.74 1.57
CA LYS A 2 -8.59 -34.32 1.51
C LYS A 2 -7.63 -33.32 2.19
N LYS A 3 -7.00 -33.71 3.31
CA LYS A 3 -6.03 -32.86 4.06
C LYS A 3 -4.70 -32.67 3.30
N ILE A 4 -4.29 -33.67 2.52
CA ILE A 4 -3.06 -33.62 1.71
C ILE A 4 -3.29 -32.75 0.46
N LEU A 5 -4.48 -32.84 -0.14
CA LEU A 5 -4.90 -31.94 -1.23
C LEU A 5 -4.92 -30.47 -0.79
N LEU A 6 -5.42 -30.18 0.41
CA LEU A 6 -5.46 -28.83 0.98
C LEU A 6 -4.04 -28.27 1.25
N LEU A 7 -3.12 -29.12 1.72
CA LEU A 7 -1.72 -28.75 1.93
C LEU A 7 -1.00 -28.47 0.61
N PHE A 8 -1.31 -29.24 -0.43
CA PHE A 8 -0.78 -29.04 -1.78
C PHE A 8 -1.33 -27.78 -2.44
N LEU A 9 -2.61 -27.45 -2.22
CA LEU A 9 -3.21 -26.20 -2.69
C LEU A 9 -2.58 -24.99 -1.99
N LEU A 10 -2.32 -25.10 -0.67
CA LEU A 10 -1.68 -24.04 0.11
C LEU A 10 -0.23 -23.79 -0.33
N SER A 11 0.50 -24.82 -0.78
CA SER A 11 1.86 -24.65 -1.31
C SER A 11 1.91 -23.86 -2.62
N PHE A 12 0.86 -23.85 -3.43
CA PHE A 12 0.81 -23.03 -4.65
C PHE A 12 0.66 -21.53 -4.34
N PHE A 13 -0.07 -21.16 -3.28
CA PHE A 13 -0.23 -19.76 -2.87
C PHE A 13 1.02 -19.16 -2.20
N LEU A 14 1.97 -20.00 -1.76
CA LEU A 14 3.22 -19.54 -1.14
C LEU A 14 4.31 -19.18 -2.17
N VAL A 15 4.15 -19.57 -3.44
CA VAL A 15 5.16 -19.32 -4.49
C VAL A 15 5.15 -17.87 -4.96
N ASP A 16 3.98 -17.22 -4.99
CA ASP A 16 3.83 -15.85 -5.47
C ASP A 16 4.42 -14.80 -4.50
N ALA A 17 4.50 -15.12 -3.21
CA ALA A 17 5.04 -14.21 -2.18
C ALA A 17 6.54 -13.91 -2.35
N TRP A 18 7.28 -14.73 -3.08
CA TRP A 18 8.72 -14.56 -3.30
C TRP A 18 9.05 -13.84 -4.62
N ALA A 19 8.09 -13.70 -5.53
CA ALA A 19 8.32 -13.10 -6.85
C ALA A 19 8.30 -11.56 -6.85
N GLN A 20 7.59 -10.92 -5.91
CA GLN A 20 7.40 -9.47 -5.89
C GLN A 20 8.48 -8.67 -5.14
N VAL A 21 9.41 -9.34 -4.44
CA VAL A 21 10.42 -8.63 -3.62
C VAL A 21 11.58 -8.07 -4.48
N GLY A 22 11.69 -8.45 -5.75
CA GLY A 22 12.91 -8.25 -6.54
C GLY A 22 12.83 -7.32 -7.75
N THR A 23 11.64 -6.98 -8.26
CA THR A 23 11.51 -6.28 -9.56
C THR A 23 12.06 -4.86 -9.51
N ASP A 24 11.72 -4.09 -8.47
CA ASP A 24 12.21 -2.72 -8.29
C ASP A 24 13.70 -2.68 -7.90
N SER A 25 14.16 -3.72 -7.19
CA SER A 25 15.59 -3.90 -6.89
C SER A 25 16.41 -4.21 -8.15
N ALA A 26 15.86 -4.97 -9.10
CA ALA A 26 16.59 -5.42 -10.29
C ALA A 26 16.98 -4.26 -11.22
N ALA A 27 16.05 -3.33 -11.48
CA ALA A 27 16.32 -2.15 -12.31
C ALA A 27 17.37 -1.23 -11.67
N TYR A 28 17.24 -0.98 -10.36
CA TYR A 28 18.22 -0.21 -9.58
C TYR A 28 19.61 -0.85 -9.63
N GLN A 29 19.69 -2.17 -9.42
CA GLN A 29 20.96 -2.90 -9.47
C GLN A 29 21.60 -2.89 -10.85
N ALA A 30 20.80 -3.05 -11.91
CA ALA A 30 21.28 -2.96 -13.29
C ALA A 30 21.87 -1.57 -13.60
N GLN A 31 21.19 -0.50 -13.17
CA GLN A 31 21.67 0.87 -13.34
C GLN A 31 22.98 1.12 -12.58
N ARG A 32 23.09 0.60 -11.35
CA ARG A 32 24.33 0.70 -10.55
C ARG A 32 25.48 -0.09 -11.17
N ALA A 33 25.22 -1.29 -11.72
CA ALA A 33 26.21 -2.06 -12.45
C ALA A 33 26.71 -1.32 -13.69
N LYS A 34 25.80 -0.67 -14.43
CA LYS A 34 26.14 0.18 -15.59
C LYS A 34 27.07 1.33 -15.19
N ILE A 35 26.73 2.05 -14.11
CA ILE A 35 27.57 3.15 -13.59
C ILE A 35 28.96 2.65 -13.20
N ASN A 36 29.05 1.51 -12.49
CA ASN A 36 30.32 0.91 -12.12
C ASN A 36 31.17 0.51 -13.35
N GLY A 37 30.53 0.02 -14.41
CA GLY A 37 31.20 -0.26 -15.69
C GLY A 37 31.81 1.00 -16.30
N MET A 38 31.06 2.11 -16.33
CA MET A 38 31.58 3.38 -16.84
C MET A 38 32.72 3.94 -15.96
N LEU A 39 32.63 3.79 -14.63
CA LEU A 39 33.70 4.17 -13.70
C LEU A 39 34.98 3.35 -13.93
N ALA A 40 34.85 2.06 -14.24
CA ALA A 40 36.00 1.23 -14.60
C ALA A 40 36.66 1.71 -15.90
N VAL A 41 35.86 2.01 -16.93
CA VAL A 41 36.35 2.60 -18.20
C VAL A 41 37.04 3.94 -17.96
N ARG A 42 36.44 4.82 -17.16
CA ARG A 42 37.03 6.09 -16.75
C ARG A 42 38.39 5.89 -16.10
N LYS A 43 38.49 4.98 -15.13
CA LYS A 43 39.75 4.65 -14.45
C LYS A 43 40.82 4.19 -15.42
N GLN A 44 40.47 3.35 -16.39
CA GLN A 44 41.39 2.91 -17.43
C GLN A 44 41.88 4.07 -18.30
N LYS A 45 40.98 4.95 -18.76
CA LYS A 45 41.33 6.14 -19.54
C LYS A 45 42.25 7.10 -18.78
N PHE A 46 42.02 7.29 -17.48
CA PHE A 46 42.94 8.08 -16.64
C PHE A 46 44.35 7.47 -16.59
N GLY A 47 44.47 6.15 -16.52
CA GLY A 47 45.78 5.49 -16.62
C GLY A 47 46.46 5.71 -17.98
N GLN A 48 45.70 5.68 -19.07
CA GLN A 48 46.22 5.99 -20.42
C GLN A 48 46.64 7.46 -20.54
N TYR A 49 45.87 8.37 -19.95
CA TYR A 49 46.21 9.79 -19.90
C TYR A 49 47.52 10.02 -19.17
N ASP A 50 47.68 9.43 -17.98
CA ASP A 50 48.91 9.52 -17.19
C ASP A 50 50.12 8.98 -17.96
N GLN A 51 49.96 7.84 -18.63
CA GLN A 51 50.99 7.30 -19.51
C GLN A 51 51.31 8.25 -20.67
N SER A 52 50.31 8.88 -21.29
CA SER A 52 50.49 9.81 -22.40
C SER A 52 51.26 11.07 -22.00
N LEU A 53 51.11 11.54 -20.74
CA LEU A 53 51.87 12.68 -20.21
C LEU A 53 53.37 12.38 -20.11
N SER A 54 53.73 11.12 -19.86
CA SER A 54 55.14 10.69 -19.80
C SER A 54 55.80 10.53 -21.17
N GLN A 55 55.05 10.58 -22.28
CA GLN A 55 55.60 10.41 -23.62
C GLN A 55 56.28 11.69 -24.12
N HIS A 56 57.56 11.58 -24.43
CA HIS A 56 58.38 12.68 -24.94
C HIS A 56 59.10 12.21 -26.20
N THR A 57 58.46 12.35 -27.36
CA THR A 57 58.99 11.83 -28.64
C THR A 57 59.85 12.84 -29.40
N GLY A 58 60.04 14.05 -28.85
CA GLY A 58 60.83 15.10 -29.48
C GLY A 58 62.34 14.86 -29.43
N ILE A 59 63.07 15.50 -30.35
CA ILE A 59 64.52 15.32 -30.58
C ILE A 59 65.39 15.63 -29.34
N PHE A 60 64.83 16.27 -28.30
CA PHE A 60 65.53 16.59 -27.04
C PHE A 60 64.80 16.07 -25.80
N GLY A 61 63.97 15.03 -25.92
CA GLY A 61 63.11 14.59 -24.82
C GLY A 61 62.04 15.61 -24.45
N LEU A 62 61.68 16.49 -25.39
CA LEU A 62 60.55 17.42 -25.26
C LEU A 62 59.27 16.76 -25.77
N GLN A 63 58.14 17.14 -25.19
CA GLN A 63 56.84 16.76 -25.73
C GLN A 63 56.63 17.42 -27.10
N THR A 64 56.19 16.62 -28.07
CA THR A 64 55.81 17.15 -29.38
C THR A 64 54.35 17.62 -29.36
N LYS A 65 53.98 18.42 -30.35
CA LYS A 65 52.57 18.79 -30.57
C LYS A 65 51.66 17.55 -30.76
N LYS A 66 52.21 16.45 -31.30
CA LYS A 66 51.48 15.20 -31.49
C LYS A 66 51.19 14.53 -30.14
N ASP A 67 52.18 14.49 -29.25
CA ASP A 67 52.05 13.93 -27.90
C ASP A 67 51.00 14.72 -27.09
N ILE A 68 51.05 16.06 -27.15
CA ILE A 68 50.08 16.94 -26.49
C ILE A 68 48.65 16.78 -27.06
N ARG A 69 48.52 16.62 -28.39
CA ARG A 69 47.21 16.37 -28.99
C ARG A 69 46.62 15.05 -28.51
N HIS A 70 47.43 13.99 -28.48
CA HIS A 70 47.00 12.69 -28.03
C HIS A 70 46.53 12.71 -26.56
N SER A 71 47.27 13.37 -25.66
CA SER A 71 46.85 13.49 -24.25
C SER A 71 45.55 14.31 -24.12
N ASN A 72 45.39 15.38 -24.89
CA ASN A 72 44.13 16.15 -24.93
C ASN A 72 42.95 15.36 -25.49
N ASP A 73 43.14 14.50 -26.49
CA ASP A 73 42.08 13.65 -27.03
C ASP A 73 41.59 12.65 -25.96
N ILE A 74 42.52 12.04 -25.20
CA ILE A 74 42.18 11.16 -24.07
C ILE A 74 41.42 11.95 -23.00
N LEU A 75 41.88 13.17 -22.67
CA LEU A 75 41.22 14.02 -21.68
C LEU A 75 39.78 14.38 -22.11
N MET A 76 39.57 14.69 -23.39
CA MET A 76 38.24 14.95 -23.95
C MET A 76 37.32 13.73 -23.80
N ASP A 77 37.85 12.54 -24.04
CA ASP A 77 37.10 11.29 -23.91
C ASP A 77 36.82 10.91 -22.46
N ILE A 78 37.68 11.30 -21.52
CA ILE A 78 37.40 11.23 -20.08
C ILE A 78 36.24 12.15 -19.74
N VAL A 79 36.28 13.41 -20.16
CA VAL A 79 35.22 14.40 -19.86
C VAL A 79 33.86 13.95 -20.41
N LYS A 80 33.82 13.37 -21.62
CA LYS A 80 32.59 12.77 -22.16
C LYS A 80 32.06 11.64 -21.27
N THR A 81 32.94 10.72 -20.86
CA THR A 81 32.56 9.63 -19.94
C THR A 81 32.08 10.15 -18.59
N ASP A 82 32.67 11.23 -18.08
CA ASP A 82 32.25 11.86 -16.83
C ASP A 82 30.85 12.45 -16.96
N ASN A 83 30.55 13.15 -18.06
CA ASN A 83 29.21 13.65 -18.35
C ASN A 83 28.17 12.52 -18.42
N ASP A 84 28.50 11.41 -19.09
CA ASP A 84 27.61 10.24 -19.16
C ASP A 84 27.37 9.64 -17.76
N ILE A 85 28.42 9.52 -16.94
CA ILE A 85 28.32 9.06 -15.55
C ILE A 85 27.41 9.98 -14.74
N PHE A 86 27.54 11.31 -14.89
CA PHE A 86 26.66 12.27 -14.22
C PHE A 86 25.20 12.07 -14.58
N VAL A 87 24.89 11.91 -15.87
CA VAL A 87 23.52 11.66 -16.34
C VAL A 87 22.96 10.36 -15.74
N GLN A 88 23.72 9.27 -15.80
CA GLN A 88 23.27 7.98 -15.26
C GLN A 88 23.10 8.00 -13.74
N THR A 89 23.96 8.74 -13.02
CA THR A 89 23.87 8.91 -11.56
C THR A 89 22.65 9.75 -11.18
N LYS A 90 22.32 10.78 -11.97
CA LYS A 90 21.09 11.55 -11.78
C LYS A 90 19.85 10.68 -11.95
N ILE A 91 19.81 9.86 -13.02
CA ILE A 91 18.71 8.90 -13.24
C ILE A 91 18.56 7.96 -12.04
N LEU A 92 19.67 7.47 -11.48
CA LEU A 92 19.64 6.60 -10.29
C LEU A 92 19.07 7.32 -9.05
N LEU A 93 19.41 8.60 -8.87
CA LEU A 93 18.89 9.41 -7.77
C LEU A 93 17.39 9.72 -7.93
N ASP A 94 16.98 10.05 -9.16
CA ASP A 94 15.57 10.31 -9.49
C ASP A 94 14.72 9.05 -9.25
N TYR A 95 15.23 7.86 -9.63
CA TYR A 95 14.58 6.59 -9.34
C TYR A 95 14.41 6.37 -7.82
N ARG A 96 15.47 6.55 -7.03
CA ARG A 96 15.38 6.44 -5.56
C ARG A 96 14.36 7.42 -4.95
N THR A 97 14.34 8.65 -5.46
CA THR A 97 13.40 9.67 -4.99
C THR A 97 11.96 9.31 -5.35
N PHE A 98 11.74 8.76 -6.55
CA PHE A 98 10.44 8.25 -6.97
C PHE A 98 9.94 7.13 -6.06
N GLU A 99 10.78 6.13 -5.78
CA GLU A 99 10.47 5.02 -4.86
C GLU A 99 10.09 5.52 -3.47
N GLN A 100 10.86 6.48 -2.93
CA GLN A 100 10.58 7.08 -1.64
C GLN A 100 9.23 7.81 -1.62
N ASN A 101 8.94 8.59 -2.67
CA ASN A 101 7.68 9.30 -2.79
C ASN A 101 6.50 8.34 -2.94
N GLN A 102 6.66 7.25 -3.70
CA GLN A 102 5.63 6.23 -3.86
C GLN A 102 5.32 5.55 -2.51
N ALA A 103 6.35 5.16 -1.76
CA ALA A 103 6.18 4.57 -0.44
C ALA A 103 5.46 5.53 0.54
N GLN A 104 5.82 6.82 0.51
CA GLN A 104 5.17 7.83 1.34
C GLN A 104 3.70 8.05 0.95
N THR A 105 3.41 8.20 -0.34
CA THR A 105 2.04 8.36 -0.84
C THR A 105 1.19 7.15 -0.49
N HIS A 106 1.70 5.94 -0.70
CA HIS A 106 0.98 4.71 -0.34
C HIS A 106 0.70 4.63 1.16
N ALA A 107 1.64 5.03 2.02
CA ALA A 107 1.41 5.10 3.46
C ALA A 107 0.31 6.11 3.83
N VAL A 108 0.31 7.29 3.22
CA VAL A 108 -0.72 8.32 3.43
C VAL A 108 -2.09 7.86 2.94
N GLU A 109 -2.15 7.19 1.79
CA GLU A 109 -3.40 6.63 1.24
C GLU A 109 -3.97 5.55 2.15
N VAL A 110 -3.13 4.64 2.65
CA VAL A 110 -3.54 3.59 3.59
C VAL A 110 -4.09 4.20 4.89
N ASP A 111 -3.41 5.20 5.45
CA ASP A 111 -3.84 5.87 6.69
C ASP A 111 -5.16 6.64 6.50
N SER A 112 -5.29 7.36 5.38
CA SER A 112 -6.53 8.04 4.99
C SER A 112 -7.68 7.05 4.82
N ASN A 113 -7.46 5.94 4.14
CA ASN A 113 -8.45 4.88 3.96
C ASN A 113 -8.83 4.23 5.29
N ALA A 114 -7.85 3.94 6.16
CA ALA A 114 -8.10 3.39 7.49
C ALA A 114 -8.97 4.34 8.33
N THR A 115 -8.66 5.64 8.31
CA THR A 115 -9.46 6.68 8.98
C THR A 115 -10.89 6.75 8.43
N GLY A 116 -11.03 6.70 7.09
CA GLY A 116 -12.33 6.65 6.42
C GLY A 116 -13.15 5.43 6.85
N TYR A 117 -12.54 4.24 6.85
CA TYR A 117 -13.19 3.02 7.30
C TYR A 117 -13.58 3.08 8.78
N MET A 118 -12.73 3.64 9.66
CA MET A 118 -13.10 3.84 11.06
C MET A 118 -14.33 4.75 11.21
N ALA A 119 -14.40 5.84 10.45
CA ALA A 119 -15.56 6.73 10.45
C ALA A 119 -16.83 6.00 9.99
N THR A 120 -16.74 5.22 8.91
CA THR A 120 -17.85 4.40 8.41
C THR A 120 -18.28 3.36 9.44
N ILE A 121 -17.35 2.63 10.06
CA ILE A 121 -17.63 1.64 11.11
C ILE A 121 -18.34 2.30 12.29
N ASN A 122 -17.88 3.47 12.74
CA ASN A 122 -18.52 4.19 13.84
C ASN A 122 -19.95 4.63 13.49
N LYS A 123 -20.18 5.08 12.26
CA LYS A 123 -21.54 5.39 11.78
C LYS A 123 -22.44 4.16 11.76
N LEU A 124 -21.95 3.02 11.24
CA LEU A 124 -22.70 1.76 11.24
C LEU A 124 -23.01 1.28 12.67
N ARG A 125 -22.08 1.45 13.62
CA ARG A 125 -22.32 1.11 15.04
C ARG A 125 -23.44 1.97 15.62
N ALA A 126 -23.39 3.30 15.41
CA ALA A 126 -24.43 4.21 15.89
C ALA A 126 -25.81 3.89 15.30
N GLU A 127 -25.88 3.56 13.99
CA GLU A 127 -27.13 3.14 13.35
C GLU A 127 -27.62 1.79 13.89
N ASN A 128 -26.72 0.83 14.13
CA ASN A 128 -27.07 -0.46 14.71
C ASN A 128 -27.63 -0.33 16.13
N ASP A 129 -27.00 0.50 16.96
CA ASP A 129 -27.45 0.76 18.33
C ASP A 129 -28.81 1.46 18.35
N LYS A 130 -29.03 2.39 17.42
CA LYS A 130 -30.35 3.03 17.23
C LYS A 130 -31.41 2.01 16.82
N LEU A 131 -31.13 1.16 15.83
CA LEU A 131 -32.09 0.14 15.37
C LEU A 131 -32.44 -0.86 16.47
N LYS A 132 -31.45 -1.27 17.27
CA LYS A 132 -31.69 -2.12 18.45
C LYS A 132 -32.59 -1.44 19.46
N HIS A 133 -32.31 -0.17 19.77
CA HIS A 133 -33.15 0.60 20.69
C HIS A 133 -34.58 0.75 20.17
N ASP A 134 -34.75 1.09 18.90
CA ASP A 134 -36.07 1.24 18.26
C ASP A 134 -36.84 -0.10 18.28
N ALA A 135 -36.16 -1.23 18.06
CA ALA A 135 -36.74 -2.56 18.15
C ALA A 135 -37.19 -2.90 19.59
N GLU A 136 -36.35 -2.64 20.60
CA GLU A 136 -36.70 -2.85 22.02
C GLU A 136 -37.90 -2.00 22.45
N VAL A 137 -37.96 -0.74 22.00
CA VAL A 137 -39.09 0.16 22.26
C VAL A 137 -40.35 -0.36 21.58
N CYS A 138 -40.29 -0.79 20.32
CA CYS A 138 -41.43 -1.36 19.60
C CYS A 138 -41.95 -2.63 20.27
N GLU A 139 -41.07 -3.56 20.65
CA GLU A 139 -41.46 -4.77 21.38
C GLU A 139 -42.10 -4.44 22.73
N GLY A 140 -41.56 -3.47 23.46
CA GLY A 140 -42.11 -3.00 24.72
C GLY A 140 -43.50 -2.38 24.56
N GLN A 141 -43.70 -1.59 23.51
CA GLN A 141 -45.01 -0.99 23.19
C GLN A 141 -46.02 -2.04 22.74
N GLN A 142 -45.62 -3.02 21.92
CA GLN A 142 -46.47 -4.11 21.47
C GLN A 142 -46.91 -5.00 22.63
N LYS A 143 -45.99 -5.36 23.54
CA LYS A 143 -46.32 -6.08 24.79
C LYS A 143 -47.33 -5.29 25.62
N LYS A 144 -47.10 -3.99 25.85
CA LYS A 144 -48.04 -3.12 26.59
C LYS A 144 -49.41 -2.99 25.90
N ALA A 145 -49.47 -2.95 24.57
CA ALA A 145 -50.72 -2.90 23.82
C ALA A 145 -51.49 -4.23 23.93
N SER A 146 -50.79 -5.36 23.79
CA SER A 146 -51.36 -6.70 23.94
C SER A 146 -51.90 -6.94 25.36
N THR A 147 -51.15 -6.57 26.40
CA THR A 147 -51.60 -6.68 27.80
C THR A 147 -52.83 -5.80 28.08
N ARG A 148 -52.89 -4.59 27.51
CA ARG A 148 -54.08 -3.71 27.63
C ARG A 148 -55.30 -4.31 26.94
N ALA A 149 -55.13 -4.84 25.73
CA ALA A 149 -56.20 -5.50 25.00
C ALA A 149 -56.74 -6.72 25.77
N LEU A 150 -55.85 -7.55 26.33
CA LEU A 150 -56.22 -8.70 27.16
C LEU A 150 -57.02 -8.26 28.40
N ALA A 151 -56.57 -7.21 29.10
CA ALA A 151 -57.26 -6.69 30.28
C ALA A 151 -58.68 -6.20 29.95
N ILE A 152 -58.88 -5.53 28.81
CA ILE A 152 -60.21 -5.10 28.34
C ILE A 152 -61.11 -6.30 28.06
N VAL A 153 -60.60 -7.34 27.39
CA VAL A 153 -61.37 -8.56 27.11
C VAL A 153 -61.81 -9.24 28.41
N ILE A 154 -60.91 -9.37 29.39
CA ILE A 154 -61.25 -9.94 30.70
C ILE A 154 -62.31 -9.10 31.42
N ALA A 155 -62.18 -7.77 31.41
CA ALA A 155 -63.16 -6.87 32.01
C ALA A 155 -64.55 -7.00 31.37
N LEU A 156 -64.63 -7.16 30.04
CA LEU A 156 -65.88 -7.39 29.32
C LEU A 156 -66.52 -8.74 29.71
N ILE A 157 -65.72 -9.80 29.86
CA ILE A 157 -66.21 -11.11 30.31
C ILE A 157 -66.76 -11.02 31.74
N VAL A 158 -66.06 -10.35 32.65
CA VAL A 158 -66.52 -10.14 34.03
C VAL A 158 -67.82 -9.34 34.07
N ALA A 159 -67.92 -8.27 33.27
CA ALA A 159 -69.14 -7.46 33.17
C ALA A 159 -70.33 -8.28 32.63
N LEU A 160 -70.10 -9.12 31.60
CA LEU A 160 -71.12 -10.02 31.07
C LEU A 160 -71.59 -11.04 32.10
N LEU A 161 -70.67 -11.66 32.84
CA LEU A 161 -71.00 -12.60 33.92
C LEU A 161 -71.80 -11.93 35.04
N PHE A 162 -71.45 -10.68 35.39
CA PHE A 162 -72.18 -9.91 36.40
C PHE A 162 -73.61 -9.58 35.95
N LEU A 163 -73.79 -9.16 34.69
CA LEU A 163 -75.12 -8.88 34.12
C LEU A 163 -75.99 -10.14 34.03
N LEU A 164 -75.40 -11.28 33.64
CA LEU A 164 -76.11 -12.56 33.64
C LEU A 164 -76.54 -12.97 35.06
N ARG A 165 -75.65 -12.82 36.05
CA ARG A 165 -75.99 -13.10 37.45
C ARG A 165 -77.12 -12.19 37.95
N ALA A 166 -77.06 -10.89 37.66
CA ALA A 166 -78.10 -9.93 38.04
C ALA A 166 -79.45 -10.24 37.36
N LYS A 167 -79.44 -10.76 36.12
CA LYS A 167 -80.66 -11.15 35.39
C LYS A 167 -81.26 -12.46 35.92
N TYR A 168 -80.44 -13.41 36.36
CA TYR A 168 -80.90 -14.67 36.96
C TYR A 168 -81.39 -14.51 38.40
N VAL A 169 -80.82 -13.60 39.20
CA VAL A 169 -81.24 -13.34 40.60
C VAL A 169 -82.55 -12.55 40.68
N LYS A 170 -82.99 -11.89 39.61
CA LYS A 170 -84.23 -11.07 39.59
C LYS A 170 -85.45 -11.81 39.03
N LYS A 171 -85.37 -13.13 38.89
CA LYS A 171 -86.43 -13.99 38.37
C LYS A 171 -86.84 -15.03 39.43
N ASP A 172 -87.20 -14.55 40.61
CA ASP A 172 -88.06 -15.21 41.60
C ASP A 172 -89.04 -14.16 42.13
#